data_AF-A0A965DGI5-F1
#
_entry.id   AF-A0A965DGI5-F1
#
_cell.length_a   1.000
_cell.length_b   1.000
_cell.length_c   1.000
_cell.angle_alpha   90.00
_cell.angle_beta   90.00
_cell.angle_gamma   90.00
#
_symmetry.space_group_name_H-M   'P 1'
#
loop_
_entity.id
_entity.type
_entity.pdbx_description
1 polymer ?
#
loop_
_entity_poly.entity_id
_entity_poly.type
_entity_poly.pdbx_seq_one_letter_code
_entity_poly.pdbx_strand_id
1 'polypeptide(L)'
;MPPSSSTPTQPTLSKLPSSTESVSAGSLGEELLEKLSVINTPTEEEKSWAGLKVFISTFMTIFLAELGDKTQLTTLLMAAESESPWLVFLGAGVALVTTSFLGVWVGHWLAKQLYFGMFG
;
A
#
# COMPACT_ATOMS: atom_id res chain seq x y z
N MET A 1 32.04 36.84 -77.71
CA MET A 1 32.72 35.96 -76.73
C MET A 1 33.08 36.81 -75.51
N PRO A 2 33.11 36.25 -74.30
CA PRO A 2 32.07 36.30 -73.23
C PRO A 2 32.10 37.54 -72.29
N PRO A 3 31.02 37.76 -71.49
CA PRO A 3 30.81 38.98 -70.70
C PRO A 3 31.36 38.94 -69.26
N SER A 4 31.44 40.15 -68.68
CA SER A 4 31.74 40.54 -67.29
C SER A 4 31.42 39.52 -66.19
N SER A 5 32.40 39.24 -65.32
CA SER A 5 32.18 38.58 -64.02
C SER A 5 32.41 39.57 -62.88
N SER A 6 31.32 39.91 -62.20
CA SER A 6 31.28 40.68 -60.97
C SER A 6 31.90 39.87 -59.82
N THR A 7 33.01 40.34 -59.28
CA THR A 7 33.56 39.85 -58.01
C THR A 7 32.55 40.11 -56.89
N PRO A 8 32.10 39.10 -56.14
CA PRO A 8 31.30 39.33 -54.95
C PRO A 8 32.22 39.81 -53.82
N THR A 9 32.04 41.05 -53.40
CA THR A 9 32.58 41.58 -52.15
C THR A 9 32.11 40.70 -51.01
N GLN A 10 33.03 40.04 -50.32
CA GLN A 10 32.68 39.25 -49.14
C GLN A 10 32.06 40.17 -48.06
N PRO A 11 30.93 39.80 -47.45
CA PRO A 11 30.41 40.52 -46.30
C PRO A 11 31.40 40.33 -45.15
N THR A 12 31.99 41.44 -44.70
CA THR A 12 32.74 41.49 -43.45
C THR A 12 31.84 41.03 -42.33
N LEU A 13 32.16 39.86 -41.75
CA LEU A 13 31.48 39.27 -40.60
C LEU A 13 31.83 40.05 -39.31
N SER A 14 31.57 41.36 -39.32
CA SER A 14 31.71 42.21 -38.14
C SER A 14 30.38 42.21 -37.39
N LYS A 15 30.45 41.72 -36.14
CA LYS A 15 29.42 41.76 -35.08
C LYS A 15 28.36 40.66 -35.15
N LEU A 16 28.74 39.46 -34.71
CA LEU A 16 27.80 38.68 -33.90
C LEU A 16 27.89 39.17 -32.45
N PRO A 17 26.77 39.45 -31.76
CA PRO A 17 26.77 39.71 -30.33
C PRO A 17 27.32 38.48 -29.61
N SER A 18 28.41 38.64 -28.88
CA SER A 18 29.03 37.67 -27.99
C SER A 18 28.22 37.49 -26.70
N SER A 19 26.92 37.26 -26.85
CA SER A 19 26.02 36.96 -25.74
C SER A 19 25.29 35.68 -26.09
N THR A 20 26.04 34.60 -26.13
CA THR A 20 25.52 33.29 -25.81
C THR A 20 25.14 33.36 -24.32
N GLU A 21 23.98 33.95 -24.01
CA GLU A 21 23.23 33.52 -22.84
C GLU A 21 22.78 32.10 -23.16
N SER A 22 23.68 31.16 -22.88
CA SER A 22 23.36 29.74 -22.76
C SER A 22 22.44 29.61 -21.56
N VAL A 23 21.16 29.92 -21.74
CA VAL A 23 20.10 29.47 -20.83
C VAL A 23 20.09 27.95 -20.98
N SER A 24 20.84 27.32 -20.08
CA SER A 24 21.04 25.88 -20.03
C SER A 24 19.68 25.21 -19.91
N ALA A 25 19.26 24.51 -20.97
CA ALA A 25 18.10 23.63 -20.97
C ALA A 25 18.20 22.53 -19.88
N GLY A 26 19.39 22.32 -19.30
CA GLY A 26 19.59 21.46 -18.14
C GLY A 26 19.00 22.03 -16.84
N SER A 27 18.91 23.35 -16.67
CA SER A 27 18.41 23.96 -15.44
C SER A 27 16.90 23.77 -15.23
N LEU A 28 16.12 23.78 -16.31
CA LEU A 28 14.67 23.53 -16.24
C LEU A 28 14.36 22.03 -16.16
N GLY A 29 15.21 21.19 -16.76
CA GLY A 29 15.04 19.74 -16.69
C GLY A 29 15.21 19.21 -15.27
N GLU A 30 16.26 19.62 -14.58
CA GLU A 30 16.57 19.15 -13.22
C GLU A 30 15.50 19.62 -12.21
N GLU A 31 15.02 20.87 -12.29
CA GLU A 31 13.98 21.39 -11.39
C GLU A 31 12.63 20.67 -11.57
N LEU A 32 12.23 20.38 -12.82
CA LEU A 32 10.98 19.67 -13.06
C LEU A 32 11.08 18.19 -12.67
N LEU A 33 12.25 17.56 -12.85
CA LEU A 33 12.50 16.20 -12.39
C LEU A 33 12.51 16.10 -10.87
N GLU A 34 13.06 17.09 -10.17
CA GLU A 34 13.01 17.19 -8.72
C GLU A 34 11.56 17.31 -8.23
N LYS A 35 10.77 18.21 -8.82
CA LYS A 35 9.35 18.38 -8.46
C LYS A 35 8.51 17.14 -8.79
N LEU A 36 8.76 16.47 -9.92
CA LEU A 36 8.09 15.20 -10.25
C LEU A 36 8.47 14.08 -9.27
N SER A 37 9.72 14.04 -8.79
CA SER A 37 10.16 13.08 -7.78
C SER A 37 9.52 13.34 -6.42
N VAL A 38 9.42 14.61 -6.00
CA VAL A 38 8.77 15.04 -4.75
C VAL A 38 7.25 14.84 -4.79
N ILE A 39 6.63 14.94 -5.97
CA ILE A 39 5.20 14.66 -6.16
C ILE A 39 4.93 13.15 -6.12
N ASN A 40 5.84 12.31 -6.61
CA ASN A 40 5.65 10.86 -6.70
C ASN A 40 6.22 10.08 -5.50
N THR A 41 6.82 10.76 -4.51
CA THR A 41 7.08 10.15 -3.21
C THR A 41 5.76 10.01 -2.47
N PRO A 42 5.26 8.77 -2.21
CA PRO A 42 4.07 8.60 -1.40
C PRO A 42 4.35 9.22 -0.04
N THR A 43 3.53 10.19 0.35
CA THR A 43 3.65 10.80 1.68
C THR A 43 3.49 9.68 2.71
N GLU A 44 4.28 9.69 3.78
CA GLU A 44 4.20 8.67 4.85
C GLU A 44 2.78 8.58 5.46
N GLU A 45 1.95 9.60 5.25
CA GLU A 45 0.51 9.58 5.52
C GLU A 45 -0.24 8.52 4.68
N GLU A 46 -0.05 8.44 3.37
CA GLU A 46 -0.79 7.51 2.50
C GLU A 46 -0.50 6.04 2.84
N LYS A 47 0.72 5.72 3.26
CA LYS A 47 1.14 4.36 3.63
C LYS A 47 0.49 3.90 4.94
N SER A 48 0.33 4.81 5.91
CA SER A 48 -0.37 4.56 7.19
C SER A 48 -1.86 4.31 6.98
N TRP A 49 -2.51 5.14 6.16
CA TRP A 49 -3.91 4.97 5.81
C TRP A 49 -4.15 3.72 4.96
N ALA A 50 -3.19 3.27 4.15
CA ALA A 50 -3.31 2.03 3.38
C ALA A 50 -3.38 0.79 4.27
N GLY A 51 -2.49 0.68 5.27
CA GLY A 51 -2.53 -0.44 6.24
C GLY A 51 -3.81 -0.45 7.06
N LEU A 52 -4.23 0.74 7.53
CA LEU A 52 -5.50 0.89 8.26
C LEU A 52 -6.73 0.58 7.40
N LYS A 53 -6.72 0.98 6.12
CA LYS A 53 -7.80 0.68 5.16
C LYS A 53 -7.91 -0.83 4.91
N VAL A 54 -6.80 -1.53 4.71
CA VAL A 54 -6.79 -2.99 4.55
C VAL A 54 -7.27 -3.67 5.83
N PHE A 55 -6.78 -3.25 7.00
CA PHE A 55 -7.21 -3.78 8.28
C PHE A 55 -8.71 -3.58 8.52
N ILE A 56 -9.24 -2.37 8.35
CA ILE A 56 -10.66 -2.06 8.56
C ILE A 56 -11.52 -2.81 7.53
N SER A 57 -11.08 -2.91 6.27
CA SER A 57 -11.80 -3.63 5.22
C SER A 57 -11.87 -5.13 5.51
N THR A 58 -10.76 -5.75 5.85
CA THR A 58 -10.71 -7.18 6.19
C THR A 58 -11.46 -7.46 7.50
N PHE A 59 -11.30 -6.61 8.51
CA PHE A 59 -12.06 -6.69 9.76
C PHE A 59 -13.55 -6.58 9.50
N MET A 60 -14.02 -5.56 8.77
CA MET A 60 -15.44 -5.41 8.46
C MET A 60 -15.97 -6.55 7.59
N THR A 61 -15.19 -7.07 6.65
CA THR A 61 -15.59 -8.20 5.81
C THR A 61 -15.78 -9.47 6.65
N ILE A 62 -14.81 -9.80 7.50
CA ILE A 62 -14.88 -10.95 8.41
C ILE A 62 -15.98 -10.72 9.45
N PHE A 63 -16.04 -9.53 10.04
CA PHE A 63 -17.04 -9.15 11.03
C PHE A 63 -18.46 -9.19 10.47
N LEU A 64 -18.73 -8.71 9.25
CA LEU A 64 -20.06 -8.86 8.63
C LEU A 64 -20.37 -10.32 8.29
N ALA A 65 -19.38 -11.09 7.84
CA ALA A 65 -19.54 -12.52 7.60
C ALA A 65 -19.87 -13.29 8.89
N GLU A 66 -19.29 -12.88 10.03
CA GLU A 66 -19.45 -13.51 11.35
C GLU A 66 -20.61 -12.92 12.18
N LEU A 67 -20.95 -11.63 12.03
CA LEU A 67 -22.14 -10.99 12.62
C LEU A 67 -23.42 -11.59 12.04
N GLY A 68 -23.36 -12.06 10.79
CA GLY A 68 -24.41 -12.83 10.15
C GLY A 68 -24.45 -14.30 10.58
N ASP A 69 -23.45 -14.77 11.34
CA ASP A 69 -23.46 -16.13 11.85
C ASP A 69 -24.44 -16.24 13.02
N LYS A 70 -25.38 -17.18 12.85
CA LYS A 70 -26.52 -17.42 13.73
C LYS A 70 -26.09 -17.72 15.17
N THR A 71 -24.84 -18.07 15.37
CA THR A 71 -24.23 -18.32 16.68
C THR A 71 -24.25 -17.08 17.57
N GLN A 72 -24.09 -15.86 17.01
CA GLN A 72 -24.16 -14.63 17.81
C GLN A 72 -25.58 -14.34 18.31
N LEU A 73 -26.58 -14.54 17.45
CA LEU A 73 -28.00 -14.40 17.82
C LEU A 73 -28.43 -15.50 18.79
N THR A 74 -27.93 -16.73 18.61
CA THR A 74 -28.19 -17.87 19.51
C THR A 74 -27.58 -17.65 20.89
N THR A 75 -26.35 -17.13 20.96
CA THR A 75 -25.70 -16.78 22.23
C THR A 75 -26.41 -15.61 22.91
N LEU A 76 -26.83 -14.60 22.14
CA LEU A 76 -27.60 -13.47 22.65
C LEU A 76 -28.99 -13.90 23.15
N LEU A 77 -29.70 -14.77 22.42
CA LEU A 77 -30.99 -15.35 22.84
C LEU A 77 -30.84 -16.24 24.07
N MET A 78 -29.81 -17.10 24.11
CA MET A 78 -29.50 -17.91 25.30
C MET A 78 -29.15 -17.02 26.51
N ALA A 79 -28.46 -15.89 26.30
CA ALA A 79 -28.17 -14.92 27.34
C ALA A 79 -29.40 -14.08 27.74
N ALA A 80 -30.33 -13.83 26.82
CA ALA A 80 -31.55 -13.06 27.06
C ALA A 80 -32.68 -13.90 27.69
N GLU A 81 -32.71 -15.21 27.42
CA GLU A 81 -33.67 -16.17 28.00
C GLU A 81 -33.16 -16.77 29.31
N SER A 82 -31.84 -16.77 29.55
CA SER A 82 -31.26 -17.19 30.83
C SER A 82 -31.45 -16.12 31.90
N GLU A 83 -31.93 -16.53 33.08
CA GLU A 83 -32.03 -15.66 34.27
C GLU A 83 -30.64 -15.14 34.75
N SER A 84 -29.54 -15.67 34.21
CA SER A 84 -28.17 -15.30 34.58
C SER A 84 -27.26 -15.08 33.35
N PRO A 85 -27.32 -13.91 32.70
CA PRO A 85 -26.52 -13.58 31.50
C PRO A 85 -24.99 -13.70 31.73
N TRP A 86 -24.54 -13.50 32.98
CA TRP A 86 -23.13 -13.68 33.36
C TRP A 86 -22.62 -15.11 33.24
N LEU A 87 -23.48 -16.12 33.49
CA LEU A 87 -23.09 -17.53 33.36
C LEU A 87 -22.89 -17.92 31.89
N VAL A 88 -23.75 -17.39 30.99
CA VAL A 88 -23.66 -17.64 29.55
C VAL A 88 -22.40 -16.99 28.97
N PHE A 89 -22.10 -15.75 29.39
CA PHE A 89 -20.87 -15.07 29.00
C PHE A 89 -19.61 -15.84 29.44
N LEU A 90 -19.58 -16.31 30.69
CA LEU A 90 -18.48 -17.12 31.21
C LEU A 90 -18.36 -18.46 30.47
N GLY A 91 -19.48 -19.16 30.22
CA GLY A 91 -19.50 -20.41 29.49
C GLY A 91 -18.97 -20.27 28.06
N ALA A 92 -19.42 -19.24 27.34
CA ALA A 92 -18.95 -18.93 25.99
C ALA A 92 -17.46 -18.54 25.99
N GLY A 93 -17.02 -17.72 26.95
CA GLY A 93 -15.61 -17.34 27.08
C GLY A 93 -14.70 -18.55 27.35
N VAL A 94 -15.09 -19.43 28.26
CA VAL A 94 -14.33 -20.67 28.56
C VAL A 94 -14.29 -21.60 27.35
N ALA A 95 -15.42 -21.75 26.64
CA ALA A 95 -15.48 -22.56 25.42
C ALA A 95 -14.55 -22.03 24.32
N LEU A 96 -14.51 -20.70 24.14
CA LEU A 96 -13.63 -20.06 23.16
C LEU A 96 -12.16 -20.29 23.48
N VAL A 97 -11.75 -20.04 24.72
CA VAL A 97 -10.37 -20.24 25.19
C VAL A 97 -9.95 -21.70 25.02
N THR A 98 -10.82 -22.63 25.41
CA THR A 98 -10.56 -24.08 25.28
C THR A 98 -10.38 -24.47 23.81
N THR A 99 -11.23 -23.96 22.93
CA THR A 99 -11.17 -24.23 21.50
C THR A 99 -9.90 -23.66 20.87
N SER A 100 -9.54 -22.41 21.19
CA SER A 100 -8.30 -21.79 20.72
C SER A 100 -7.07 -22.57 21.19
N PHE A 101 -7.04 -23.00 22.46
CA PHE A 101 -5.96 -23.82 22.98
C PHE A 101 -5.81 -25.13 22.21
N LEU A 102 -6.93 -25.82 21.95
CA LEU A 102 -6.94 -27.07 21.20
C LEU A 102 -6.48 -26.86 19.75
N GLY A 103 -6.92 -25.77 19.11
CA GLY A 103 -6.50 -25.39 17.76
C GLY A 103 -5.00 -25.11 17.66
N VAL A 104 -4.43 -24.38 18.63
CA VAL A 104 -2.98 -24.13 18.70
C VAL A 104 -2.21 -25.43 18.92
N TRP A 105 -2.69 -26.31 19.79
CA TRP A 105 -2.05 -27.59 20.07
C TRP A 105 -2.02 -28.50 18.83
N VAL A 106 -3.15 -28.63 18.15
CA VAL A 106 -3.26 -29.38 16.89
C VAL A 106 -2.43 -28.73 15.79
N GLY A 107 -2.47 -27.40 15.66
CA GLY A 107 -1.65 -26.66 14.71
C GLY A 107 -0.16 -26.85 14.93
N HIS A 108 0.29 -26.86 16.19
CA HIS A 108 1.67 -27.15 16.55
C HIS A 108 2.07 -28.59 16.17
N TRP A 109 1.18 -29.56 16.40
CA TRP A 109 1.41 -30.95 16.00
C TRP A 109 1.53 -31.11 14.47
N LEU A 110 0.62 -30.48 13.70
CA LEU A 110 0.69 -30.47 12.23
C LEU A 110 1.95 -29.77 11.73
N ALA A 111 2.29 -28.60 12.30
CA ALA A 111 3.49 -27.85 11.93
C ALA A 111 4.76 -28.67 12.14
N LYS A 112 4.84 -29.43 13.25
CA LYS A 112 5.95 -30.34 13.51
C LYS A 112 6.04 -31.44 12.45
N GLN A 113 4.91 -32.00 12.04
CA GLN A 113 4.87 -33.07 11.03
C GLN A 113 5.24 -32.57 9.63
N LEU A 114 4.73 -31.39 9.24
CA LEU A 114 5.05 -30.76 7.95
C LEU A 114 6.50 -30.28 7.89
N TYR A 115 7.02 -29.70 8.97
CA TYR A 115 8.41 -29.26 9.04
C TYR A 115 9.38 -30.44 8.97
N PHE A 116 9.07 -31.54 9.66
CA PHE A 116 9.87 -32.77 9.60
C PHE A 116 9.84 -33.41 8.20
N GLY A 117 8.70 -33.40 7.50
CA GLY A 117 8.56 -33.99 6.17
C GLY A 117 9.21 -33.21 5.02
N MET A 118 9.55 -31.94 5.22
CA MET A 118 10.17 -31.09 4.18
C MET A 118 11.71 -31.04 4.24
N PHE A 119 12.31 -31.47 5.36
CA PHE A 119 13.77 -31.43 5.58
C PHE A 119 14.38 -32.80 5.97
N GLY A 120 13.61 -33.89 5.89
CA GLY A 120 14.04 -35.27 6.18
C GLY A 120 14.29 -36.10 4.93
#